data_AF-X5FT09-F1
#
_entry.id   AF-X5FT09-F1
#
_cell.length_a   1.000
_cell.length_b   1.000
_cell.length_c   1.000
_cell.angle_alpha   90.00
_cell.angle_beta   90.00
_cell.angle_gamma   90.00
#
_symmetry.space_group_name_H-M   'P 1'
#
loop_
_entity.id
_entity.type
_entity.pdbx_description
1 polymer ?
#
loop_
_entity_poly.entity_id
_entity_poly.type
_entity_poly.pdbx_seq_one_letter_code
_entity_poly.pdbx_strand_id
1 'polypeptide(L)'
;LLAVVCATIGFSEQAITKEQAIEMYKKLAEECAAKEGASAADIQEAYAKKLPSTTPAKCMHACISEKIGFMKNNKIDVEGNIALAKKVFDNDAAKIQTATDIANECTGETDG
;
A
#
# COMPACT_ATOMS: atom_id res chain seq x y z
N LEU A 1 -2.36 44.21 -6.64
CA LEU A 1 -3.06 43.29 -5.70
C LEU A 1 -4.04 42.37 -6.44
N LEU A 2 -3.58 41.65 -7.48
CA LEU A 2 -4.40 40.69 -8.24
C LEU A 2 -3.60 39.48 -8.77
N ALA A 3 -2.31 39.37 -8.44
CA ALA A 3 -1.43 38.29 -8.88
C ALA A 3 -1.19 37.19 -7.82
N VAL A 4 -1.77 37.35 -6.61
CA VAL A 4 -1.53 36.43 -5.48
C VAL A 4 -2.62 35.34 -5.35
N VAL A 5 -3.72 35.44 -6.11
CA VAL A 5 -4.88 34.54 -5.97
C VAL A 5 -4.76 33.24 -6.79
N CYS A 6 -3.85 33.17 -7.77
CA CYS A 6 -3.61 31.93 -8.54
C CYS A 6 -2.61 30.97 -7.89
N ALA A 7 -1.90 31.38 -6.83
CA ALA A 7 -0.95 30.51 -6.13
C ALA A 7 -1.57 29.66 -5.02
N THR A 8 -2.88 29.82 -4.74
CA THR A 8 -3.57 29.18 -3.61
C THR A 8 -4.70 28.22 -4.03
N ILE A 9 -4.82 27.88 -5.32
CA ILE A 9 -5.82 26.92 -5.80
C ILE A 9 -5.08 25.74 -6.42
N GLY A 10 -4.88 24.70 -5.62
CA GLY A 10 -4.33 23.43 -6.09
C GLY A 10 -3.37 22.78 -5.11
N PHE A 11 -3.79 22.53 -3.87
CA PHE A 11 -3.38 21.26 -3.27
C PHE A 11 -4.07 20.17 -4.09
N SER A 12 -3.55 19.85 -5.27
CA SER A 12 -3.96 18.61 -5.91
C SER A 12 -3.44 17.50 -5.00
N GLU A 13 -4.35 16.66 -4.52
CA GLU A 13 -4.01 15.32 -4.04
C GLU A 13 -3.41 14.58 -5.24
N GLN A 14 -2.14 14.85 -5.55
CA GLN A 14 -1.48 14.24 -6.70
C GLN A 14 -1.39 12.74 -6.43
N ALA A 15 -1.89 11.95 -7.37
CA ALA A 15 -1.68 10.53 -7.35
C ALA A 15 -0.19 10.19 -7.28
N ILE A 16 0.12 9.10 -6.57
CA ILE A 16 1.48 8.59 -6.49
C ILE A 16 1.86 8.06 -7.86
N THR A 17 2.95 8.55 -8.45
CA THR A 17 3.42 7.98 -9.72
C THR A 17 3.89 6.55 -9.52
N LYS A 18 3.94 5.75 -10.60
CA LYS A 18 4.42 4.38 -10.52
C LYS A 18 5.83 4.29 -9.93
N GLU A 19 6.70 5.24 -10.29
CA GLU A 19 8.07 5.33 -9.80
C GLU A 19 8.10 5.64 -8.30
N GLN A 20 7.28 6.58 -7.85
CA GLN A 20 7.15 6.90 -6.42
C GLN A 20 6.61 5.71 -5.62
N ALA A 21 5.64 4.97 -6.17
CA ALA A 21 5.10 3.77 -5.54
C ALA A 21 6.16 2.66 -5.43
N ILE A 22 6.98 2.47 -6.48
CA ILE A 22 8.08 1.50 -6.47
C ILE A 22 9.14 1.88 -5.42
N GLU A 23 9.56 3.15 -5.37
CA GLU A 23 10.56 3.61 -4.40
C GLU A 23 10.03 3.54 -2.96
N MET A 24 8.76 3.89 -2.74
CA MET A 24 8.09 3.69 -1.45
C MET A 24 8.09 2.21 -1.07
N TYR A 25 7.72 1.32 -1.99
CA TYR A 25 7.68 -0.12 -1.72
C TYR A 25 9.06 -0.67 -1.36
N LYS A 26 10.12 -0.31 -2.11
CA LYS A 26 11.50 -0.76 -1.81
C LYS A 26 11.94 -0.35 -0.41
N LYS A 27 11.72 0.93 -0.05
CA LYS A 27 12.06 1.45 1.27
C LYS A 27 11.32 0.71 2.38
N LEU A 28 10.02 0.47 2.19
CA LEU A 28 9.19 -0.26 3.15
C LEU A 28 9.61 -1.73 3.26
N ALA A 29 9.97 -2.37 2.14
CA ALA A 29 10.45 -3.74 2.12
C ALA A 29 11.75 -3.89 2.92
N GLU A 30 12.72 -2.99 2.72
CA GLU A 30 13.97 -2.99 3.49
C GLU A 30 13.72 -2.74 4.99
N GLU A 31 12.90 -1.73 5.33
CA GLU A 31 12.57 -1.40 6.72
C GLU A 31 11.85 -2.57 7.43
N CYS A 32 10.82 -3.13 6.78
CA CYS A 32 10.04 -4.22 7.35
C CYS A 32 10.82 -5.53 7.37
N ALA A 33 11.69 -5.80 6.39
CA ALA A 33 12.56 -6.97 6.43
C ALA A 33 13.50 -6.92 7.64
N ALA A 34 14.10 -5.76 7.90
CA ALA A 34 14.96 -5.57 9.08
C ALA A 34 14.18 -5.73 10.39
N LYS A 35 12.94 -5.24 10.45
CA LYS A 35 12.07 -5.33 11.64
C LYS A 35 11.63 -6.76 11.94
N GLU A 36 11.25 -7.50 10.90
CA GLU A 36 10.60 -8.82 11.03
C GLU A 36 11.57 -9.99 10.82
N GLY A 37 12.85 -9.70 10.54
CA GLY A 37 13.89 -10.70 10.31
C GLY A 37 13.80 -11.42 8.97
N ALA A 38 13.20 -10.79 7.96
CA ALA A 38 13.13 -11.36 6.62
C ALA A 38 14.50 -11.28 5.92
N SER A 39 14.82 -12.32 5.16
CA SER A 39 16.09 -12.44 4.46
C SER A 39 16.12 -11.61 3.18
N ALA A 40 17.31 -11.41 2.61
CA ALA A 40 17.44 -10.82 1.28
C ALA A 40 16.71 -11.64 0.20
N ALA A 41 16.62 -12.97 0.37
CA ALA A 41 15.87 -13.82 -0.55
C ALA A 41 14.37 -13.53 -0.48
N ASP A 42 13.81 -13.35 0.72
CA ASP A 42 12.40 -12.99 0.91
C ASP A 42 12.07 -11.65 0.22
N ILE A 43 12.96 -10.65 0.32
CA ILE A 43 12.81 -9.36 -0.39
C ILE A 43 12.82 -9.57 -1.91
N GLN A 44 13.73 -10.39 -2.45
CA GLN A 44 13.78 -10.66 -3.89
C GLN A 44 12.54 -11.40 -4.38
N GLU A 45 12.01 -12.33 -3.59
CA GLU A 45 10.74 -13.01 -3.89
C GLU A 45 9.56 -12.02 -3.92
N ALA A 46 9.54 -11.08 -2.99
CA ALA A 46 8.55 -10.01 -2.94
C ALA A 46 8.63 -9.10 -4.19
N TYR A 47 9.84 -8.71 -4.63
CA TYR A 47 10.04 -7.99 -5.89
C TYR A 47 9.63 -8.81 -7.13
N ALA A 48 9.79 -10.13 -7.07
CA ALA A 48 9.30 -11.05 -8.08
C ALA A 48 7.78 -11.33 -7.98
N LYS A 49 7.07 -10.66 -7.07
CA LYS A 49 5.63 -10.81 -6.82
C LYS A 49 5.21 -12.23 -6.44
N LYS A 50 6.11 -12.98 -5.79
CA LYS A 50 5.79 -14.30 -5.25
C LYS A 50 5.08 -14.16 -3.91
N LEU A 51 4.27 -15.15 -3.56
CA LEU A 51 3.65 -15.23 -2.24
C LEU A 51 4.72 -15.57 -1.18
N PRO A 52 4.68 -14.93 0.01
CA PRO A 52 5.64 -15.21 1.06
C PRO A 52 5.45 -16.63 1.61
N SER A 53 6.52 -17.41 1.61
CA SER A 53 6.51 -18.80 2.09
C SER A 53 7.03 -18.95 3.52
N THR A 54 7.89 -18.02 3.97
CA THR A 54 8.49 -18.03 5.30
C THR A 54 7.68 -17.16 6.27
N THR A 55 7.70 -17.49 7.57
CA THR A 55 7.05 -16.66 8.60
C THR A 55 7.59 -15.23 8.61
N PRO A 56 8.92 -14.97 8.57
CA PRO A 56 9.46 -13.62 8.48
C PRO A 56 8.97 -12.85 7.24
N ALA A 57 8.85 -13.51 6.08
CA ALA A 57 8.32 -12.87 4.88
C ALA A 57 6.83 -12.51 5.02
N LYS A 58 6.01 -13.37 5.63
CA LYS A 58 4.60 -13.06 5.93
C LYS A 58 4.49 -11.85 6.85
N CYS A 59 5.29 -11.81 7.91
CA CYS A 59 5.37 -10.66 8.82
C CYS A 59 5.86 -9.38 8.12
N MET A 60 6.84 -9.48 7.22
CA MET A 60 7.29 -8.36 6.40
C MET A 60 6.16 -7.80 5.54
N HIS A 61 5.39 -8.66 4.85
CA HIS A 61 4.23 -8.23 4.07
C HIS A 61 3.15 -7.58 4.94
N ALA A 62 2.89 -8.12 6.13
CA ALA A 62 1.98 -7.52 7.10
C ALA A 62 2.46 -6.12 7.53
N CYS A 63 3.74 -5.97 7.87
CA CYS A 63 4.35 -4.68 8.24
C CYS A 63 4.22 -3.64 7.12
N ILE A 64 4.44 -4.01 5.86
CA ILE A 64 4.26 -3.12 4.71
C ILE A 64 2.80 -2.68 4.62
N SER A 65 1.87 -3.64 4.68
CA SER A 65 0.43 -3.41 4.63
C SER A 65 -0.08 -2.49 5.74
N GLU A 66 0.46 -2.61 6.96
CA GLU A 66 0.16 -1.68 8.05
C GLU A 66 0.67 -0.26 7.77
N LYS A 67 1.91 -0.13 7.28
CA LYS A 67 2.53 1.18 7.00
C LYS A 67 1.84 1.96 5.89
N ILE A 68 1.28 1.28 4.90
CA ILE A 68 0.50 1.91 3.82
C ILE A 68 -0.97 2.09 4.16
N GLY A 69 -1.41 1.63 5.34
CA GLY A 69 -2.79 1.76 5.81
C GLY A 69 -3.75 0.75 5.17
N PHE A 70 -3.26 -0.33 4.57
CA PHE A 70 -4.10 -1.43 4.08
C PHE A 70 -4.60 -2.32 5.23
N MET A 71 -3.83 -2.42 6.32
CA MET A 71 -4.21 -3.12 7.54
C MET A 71 -4.11 -2.23 8.77
N LYS A 72 -4.95 -2.54 9.75
CA LYS A 72 -4.94 -1.96 11.09
C LYS A 72 -5.42 -3.00 12.11
N ASN A 73 -4.71 -3.12 13.23
CA ASN A 73 -5.04 -4.09 14.29
C ASN A 73 -5.19 -5.54 13.78
N ASN A 74 -4.25 -5.99 12.93
CA ASN A 74 -4.25 -7.33 12.30
C ASN A 74 -5.50 -7.63 11.44
N LYS A 75 -6.20 -6.60 10.96
CA LYS A 75 -7.34 -6.74 10.06
C LYS A 75 -7.18 -5.82 8.87
N ILE A 76 -7.83 -6.16 7.76
CA ILE A 76 -7.94 -5.25 6.61
C ILE A 76 -8.69 -4.00 7.07
N ASP A 77 -8.10 -2.83 6.78
CA ASP A 77 -8.72 -1.54 6.98
C ASP A 77 -9.36 -1.11 5.65
N VAL A 78 -10.65 -1.38 5.47
CA VAL A 78 -11.35 -1.09 4.22
C VAL A 78 -11.30 0.40 3.89
N GLU A 79 -11.44 1.27 4.89
CA GLU A 79 -11.35 2.72 4.69
C GLU A 79 -9.94 3.16 4.30
N GLY A 80 -8.93 2.61 4.98
CA GLY A 80 -7.52 2.82 4.66
C GLY A 80 -7.16 2.33 3.25
N ASN A 81 -7.68 1.17 2.84
CA ASN A 81 -7.53 0.65 1.49
C ASN A 81 -8.17 1.56 0.43
N ILE A 82 -9.38 2.08 0.67
CA ILE A 82 -10.02 3.04 -0.24
C ILE A 82 -9.17 4.32 -0.37
N ALA A 83 -8.65 4.82 0.75
CA ALA A 83 -7.78 6.00 0.75
C ALA A 83 -6.46 5.76 -0.01
N LEU A 84 -5.87 4.57 0.14
CA LEU A 84 -4.69 4.16 -0.62
C LEU A 84 -5.02 4.02 -2.12
N ALA A 85 -6.12 3.37 -2.47
CA ALA A 85 -6.56 3.17 -3.85
C ALA A 85 -6.76 4.49 -4.59
N LYS A 86 -7.36 5.51 -3.95
CA LYS A 86 -7.49 6.86 -4.51
C LYS A 86 -6.14 7.47 -4.88
N LYS A 87 -5.13 7.30 -4.02
CA LYS A 87 -3.77 7.81 -4.23
C LYS A 87 -3.03 7.04 -5.32
N VAL A 88 -3.17 5.72 -5.37
CA VAL A 88 -2.41 4.85 -6.31
C VAL A 88 -3.02 4.86 -7.71
N PHE A 89 -4.35 4.98 -7.81
CA PHE A 89 -5.07 4.89 -9.08
C PHE A 89 -5.58 6.23 -9.61
N ASP A 90 -5.09 7.35 -9.08
CA ASP A 90 -5.45 8.70 -9.53
C ASP A 90 -6.97 8.93 -9.62
N ASN A 91 -7.66 8.56 -8.53
CA ASN A 91 -9.12 8.65 -8.45
C ASN A 91 -9.91 7.89 -9.55
N ASP A 92 -9.30 6.92 -10.25
CA ASP A 92 -9.99 6.03 -11.19
C ASP A 92 -11.07 5.22 -10.47
N ALA A 93 -12.33 5.58 -10.71
CA ALA A 93 -13.49 5.02 -10.02
C ALA A 93 -13.63 3.51 -10.21
N ALA A 94 -13.28 2.97 -11.39
CA ALA A 94 -13.38 1.55 -11.65
C ALA A 94 -12.33 0.77 -10.84
N LYS A 95 -11.09 1.26 -10.81
CA LYS A 95 -10.01 0.63 -10.01
C LYS A 95 -10.25 0.77 -8.52
N ILE A 96 -10.79 1.89 -8.05
CA ILE A 96 -11.18 2.08 -6.65
C ILE A 96 -12.29 1.10 -6.27
N GLN A 97 -13.31 0.94 -7.11
CA GLN A 97 -14.38 -0.02 -6.86
C GLN A 97 -13.82 -1.44 -6.78
N THR A 98 -12.99 -1.86 -7.75
CA THR A 98 -12.34 -3.17 -7.71
C THR A 98 -11.50 -3.38 -6.45
N ALA A 99 -10.70 -2.38 -6.05
CA ALA A 99 -9.91 -2.48 -4.81
C ALA A 99 -10.80 -2.57 -3.56
N THR A 100 -11.96 -1.92 -3.58
CA THR A 100 -12.95 -1.96 -2.48
C THR A 100 -13.61 -3.33 -2.39
N ASP A 101 -14.04 -3.88 -3.52
CA ASP A 101 -14.67 -5.19 -3.59
C ASP A 101 -13.72 -6.28 -3.08
N ILE A 102 -12.46 -6.26 -3.54
CA ILE A 102 -11.42 -7.20 -3.08
C ILE A 102 -11.19 -7.06 -1.57
N ALA A 103 -11.07 -5.84 -1.04
CA ALA A 103 -10.85 -5.65 0.38
C ALA A 103 -12.03 -6.17 1.22
N ASN A 104 -13.27 -5.96 0.76
CA ASN A 104 -14.46 -6.50 1.43
C ASN A 104 -14.48 -8.02 1.41
N GLU A 105 -14.18 -8.65 0.27
CA GLU A 105 -14.09 -10.12 0.15
C GLU A 105 -13.04 -10.67 1.13
N CYS A 106 -11.84 -10.09 1.13
CA CYS A 106 -10.77 -10.54 2.01
C CYS A 106 -11.03 -10.29 3.52
N THR A 107 -12.01 -9.46 3.90
CA THR A 107 -12.42 -9.35 5.33
C THR A 107 -13.26 -10.53 5.80
N GLY A 108 -13.91 -11.24 4.87
CA GLY A 108 -14.68 -12.46 5.16
C GLY A 108 -13.82 -13.71 5.27
N GLU A 109 -12.58 -13.65 4.78
CA GLU A 109 -11.63 -14.76 4.86
C GLU A 109 -11.06 -14.86 6.28
N THR A 110 -11.55 -15.86 7.02
CA THR A 110 -10.98 -16.25 8.31
C THR A 110 -10.24 -17.56 8.11
N ASP A 111 -8.91 -17.48 8.14
CA ASP A 111 -7.95 -18.61 8.11
C ASP A 111 -7.38 -18.98 6.73
N GLY A 112 -6.06 -18.88 6.61
CA GLY A 112 -5.21 -19.41 5.54
C GLY A 112 -3.86 -19.85 6.09
#